data_AF-A0A8T1TM80-F1
#
_entry.id   AF-A0A8T1TM80-F1
#
_cell.length_a   1.000
_cell.length_b   1.000
_cell.length_c   1.000
_cell.angle_alpha   90.00
_cell.angle_beta   90.00
_cell.angle_gamma   90.00
#
_symmetry.space_group_name_H-M   'P 1'
#
loop_
_entity.id
_entity.type
_entity.pdbx_description
1 polymer ?
#
loop_
_entity_poly.entity_id
_entity_poly.type
_entity_poly.pdbx_seq_one_letter_code
_entity_poly.pdbx_strand_id
1 'polypeptide(L)'
;MKVIEDIAVHCGANLGFGVNKLGMALRNRFGMLAKEFKKDQCRSMRKSERERILLDVIALTNGWDENIESDNNIKQAKQRKATKSSEELMRRLAMKEASDDDSQEDVSDLPAAKSSRKRSAEPGRAKKKRTEEKRRYDADEAEKRRQYELKLEGRRKKANEEREKRMFEFIRTTLIQKNSKE
;
A
#
# COMPACT_ATOMS: atom_id res chain seq x y z
N MET A 1 -20.79 -50.52 2.65
CA MET A 1 -19.32 -50.54 2.79
C MET A 1 -18.61 -51.30 1.67
N LYS A 2 -19.30 -52.23 0.98
CA LYS A 2 -18.77 -53.03 -0.15
C LYS A 2 -18.00 -52.25 -1.21
N VAL A 3 -18.45 -51.05 -1.60
CA VAL A 3 -17.81 -50.26 -2.68
C VAL A 3 -16.31 -50.02 -2.45
N ILE A 4 -15.87 -49.73 -1.22
CA ILE A 4 -14.44 -49.49 -0.95
C ILE A 4 -13.66 -50.82 -0.92
N GLU A 5 -14.30 -51.90 -0.49
CA GLU A 5 -13.75 -53.26 -0.56
C GLU A 5 -13.63 -53.73 -2.01
N ASP A 6 -14.62 -53.46 -2.86
CA ASP A 6 -14.61 -53.80 -4.29
C ASP A 6 -13.51 -53.01 -5.03
N ILE A 7 -13.34 -51.73 -4.70
CA ILE A 7 -12.23 -50.91 -5.21
C ILE A 7 -10.89 -51.49 -4.74
N ALA A 8 -10.78 -51.94 -3.49
CA ALA A 8 -9.57 -52.56 -2.97
C ALA A 8 -9.19 -53.83 -3.74
N VAL A 9 -10.19 -54.68 -4.03
CA VAL A 9 -10.03 -55.90 -4.83
C VAL A 9 -9.59 -55.56 -6.26
N HIS A 10 -10.21 -54.57 -6.90
CA HIS A 10 -9.82 -54.13 -8.25
C HIS A 10 -8.42 -53.50 -8.30
N CYS A 11 -8.04 -52.72 -7.28
CA CYS A 11 -6.68 -52.18 -7.18
C CYS A 11 -5.63 -53.27 -6.96
N GLY A 12 -5.96 -54.34 -6.23
CA GLY A 12 -5.06 -55.47 -6.02
C GLY A 12 -4.94 -56.40 -7.23
N ALA A 13 -6.02 -56.55 -8.00
CA ALA A 13 -6.04 -57.37 -9.22
C ALA A 13 -5.23 -56.74 -10.37
N ASN A 14 -5.02 -55.43 -10.34
CA ASN A 14 -4.24 -54.72 -11.36
C ASN A 14 -2.77 -54.57 -10.93
N LEU A 15 -1.89 -55.35 -11.58
CA LEU A 15 -0.43 -55.32 -11.34
C LEU A 15 0.18 -53.91 -11.48
N GLY A 16 -0.40 -53.05 -12.33
CA GLY A 16 0.05 -51.67 -12.54
C GLY A 16 -0.16 -50.72 -11.36
N PHE A 17 -1.07 -51.03 -10.43
CA PHE A 17 -1.25 -50.24 -9.21
C PHE A 17 -0.23 -50.65 -8.15
N GLY A 18 0.20 -51.91 -8.10
CA GLY A 18 1.17 -52.39 -7.11
C GLY A 18 0.72 -52.21 -5.65
N VAL A 19 -0.59 -52.07 -5.40
CA VAL A 19 -1.13 -51.76 -4.08
C VAL A 19 -2.15 -52.81 -3.64
N ASN A 20 -1.71 -53.79 -2.84
CA ASN A 20 -2.59 -54.68 -2.08
C ASN A 20 -2.92 -54.06 -0.72
N LYS A 21 -3.92 -53.19 -0.69
CA LYS A 21 -4.42 -52.55 0.55
C LYS A 21 -5.82 -53.01 0.86
N LEU A 22 -6.10 -53.28 2.14
CA LEU A 22 -7.45 -53.53 2.63
C LEU A 22 -8.35 -52.31 2.43
N GLY A 23 -9.65 -52.52 2.20
CA GLY A 23 -10.62 -51.44 1.99
C GLY A 23 -10.60 -50.37 3.09
N MET A 24 -10.38 -50.77 4.34
CA MET A 24 -10.26 -49.84 5.47
C MET A 24 -9.06 -48.89 5.35
N ALA A 25 -7.93 -49.36 4.83
CA ALA A 25 -6.75 -48.53 4.60
C ALA A 25 -6.97 -47.53 3.46
N LEU A 26 -7.70 -47.92 2.42
CA LEU A 26 -8.11 -47.02 1.35
C LEU A 26 -9.07 -45.94 1.86
N ARG A 27 -10.07 -46.33 2.65
CA ARG A 27 -11.01 -45.39 3.27
C ARG A 27 -10.31 -44.32 4.10
N ASN A 28 -9.35 -44.72 4.95
CA ASN A 28 -8.59 -43.77 5.76
C ASN A 28 -7.77 -42.81 4.91
N ARG A 29 -7.14 -43.31 3.83
CA ARG A 29 -6.37 -42.46 2.90
C ARG A 29 -7.26 -41.47 2.16
N PHE A 30 -8.40 -41.91 1.64
CA PHE A 30 -9.38 -41.01 1.03
C PHE A 30 -9.87 -39.95 2.01
N GLY A 31 -10.13 -40.33 3.27
CA GLY A 31 -10.52 -39.39 4.31
C GLY A 31 -9.44 -38.34 4.61
N MET A 32 -8.16 -38.73 4.63
CA MET A 32 -7.05 -37.78 4.82
C MET A 32 -6.90 -36.85 3.61
N LEU A 33 -6.93 -37.38 2.40
CA LEU A 33 -6.86 -36.60 1.16
C LEU A 33 -8.01 -35.60 1.06
N ALA A 34 -9.24 -35.99 1.41
CA ALA A 34 -10.39 -35.09 1.43
C ALA A 34 -10.21 -33.95 2.44
N LYS A 35 -9.64 -34.23 3.62
CA LYS A 35 -9.33 -33.22 4.63
C LYS A 35 -8.24 -32.26 4.15
N GLU A 36 -7.17 -32.77 3.54
CA GLU A 36 -6.09 -31.96 2.97
C GLU A 36 -6.60 -31.06 1.83
N PHE A 37 -7.35 -31.62 0.89
CA PHE A 37 -7.96 -30.88 -0.20
C PHE A 37 -8.83 -29.72 0.31
N LYS A 38 -9.67 -29.98 1.31
CA LYS A 38 -10.55 -28.95 1.88
C LYS A 38 -9.75 -27.86 2.61
N LYS A 39 -8.68 -28.24 3.32
CA LYS A 39 -7.76 -27.31 3.97
C LYS A 39 -7.04 -26.41 2.94
N ASP A 40 -6.64 -26.98 1.82
CA ASP A 40 -5.97 -26.24 0.73
C ASP A 40 -6.93 -25.32 -0.01
N GLN A 41 -8.18 -25.73 -0.24
CA GLN A 41 -9.23 -24.83 -0.73
C GLN A 41 -9.41 -23.62 0.17
N CYS A 42 -9.51 -23.83 1.49
CA CYS A 42 -9.64 -22.73 2.45
C CYS A 42 -8.41 -21.81 2.50
N ARG A 43 -7.21 -22.32 2.15
CA ARG A 43 -5.99 -21.49 2.04
C ARG A 43 -5.99 -20.68 0.74
N SER A 44 -6.40 -21.29 -0.36
CA SER A 44 -6.52 -20.63 -1.66
C SER A 44 -7.53 -19.47 -1.62
N MET A 45 -8.72 -19.71 -1.07
CA MET A 45 -9.75 -18.68 -0.90
C MET A 45 -9.28 -17.50 -0.04
N ARG A 46 -8.61 -17.78 1.09
CA ARG A 46 -8.07 -16.72 1.96
C ARG A 46 -6.99 -15.88 1.27
N LYS A 47 -6.25 -16.45 0.32
CA LYS A 47 -5.28 -15.70 -0.47
C LYS A 47 -5.99 -14.78 -1.46
N SER A 48 -6.98 -15.29 -2.19
CA SER A 48 -7.75 -14.48 -3.14
C SER A 48 -8.58 -13.37 -2.48
N GLU A 49 -9.10 -13.63 -1.28
CA GLU A 49 -9.87 -12.63 -0.52
C GLU A 49 -8.98 -11.50 -0.01
N ARG A 50 -7.76 -11.84 0.46
CA ARG A 50 -6.75 -10.84 0.83
C ARG A 50 -6.29 -10.00 -0.35
N GLU A 51 -6.07 -10.60 -1.51
CA GLU A 51 -5.69 -9.87 -2.73
C GLU A 51 -6.80 -8.92 -3.18
N ARG A 52 -8.07 -9.34 -3.10
CA ARG A 52 -9.22 -8.48 -3.41
C ARG A 52 -9.33 -7.30 -2.44
N ILE A 53 -9.24 -7.56 -1.13
CA ILE A 53 -9.27 -6.49 -0.11
C ILE A 53 -8.11 -5.51 -0.33
N LEU A 54 -6.92 -6.00 -0.69
CA LEU A 54 -5.78 -5.14 -0.96
C LEU A 54 -6.04 -4.23 -2.17
N LEU A 55 -6.62 -4.77 -3.25
CA LEU A 55 -7.02 -3.99 -4.42
C LEU A 55 -8.07 -2.94 -4.08
N ASP A 56 -9.08 -3.28 -3.27
CA ASP A 56 -10.10 -2.33 -2.82
C ASP A 56 -9.50 -1.19 -1.98
N VAL A 57 -8.58 -1.51 -1.07
CA VAL A 57 -7.87 -0.51 -0.26
C VAL A 57 -7.03 0.42 -1.15
N ILE A 58 -6.32 -0.12 -2.14
CA ILE A 58 -5.53 0.68 -3.09
C ILE A 58 -6.46 1.61 -3.90
N ALA A 59 -7.56 1.07 -4.44
CA ALA A 59 -8.53 1.85 -5.20
C ALA A 59 -9.15 2.97 -4.37
N LEU A 60 -9.55 2.67 -3.13
CA LEU A 60 -10.06 3.66 -2.19
C LEU A 60 -9.01 4.74 -1.91
N THR A 61 -7.77 4.35 -1.63
CA THR A 61 -6.69 5.30 -1.29
C THR A 61 -6.37 6.24 -2.46
N ASN A 62 -6.30 5.71 -3.69
CA ASN A 62 -6.04 6.53 -4.87
C ASN A 62 -7.15 7.57 -5.11
N GLY A 63 -8.42 7.19 -4.88
CA GLY A 63 -9.53 8.14 -4.99
C GLY A 63 -9.51 9.23 -3.92
N TRP A 64 -8.84 9.03 -2.77
CA TRP A 64 -8.74 10.03 -1.72
C TRP A 64 -7.75 11.15 -2.05
N ASP A 65 -6.63 10.82 -2.71
CA ASP A 65 -5.63 11.82 -3.10
C ASP A 65 -6.19 12.82 -4.12
N GLU A 66 -6.92 12.33 -5.13
CA GLU A 66 -7.63 13.16 -6.12
C GLU A 66 -8.68 14.06 -5.46
N ASN A 67 -9.38 13.53 -4.45
CA ASN A 67 -10.41 14.29 -3.73
C ASN A 67 -9.79 15.40 -2.87
N ILE A 68 -8.64 15.14 -2.22
CA ILE A 68 -7.89 16.15 -1.47
C ILE A 68 -7.36 17.26 -2.37
N GLU A 69 -6.84 16.91 -3.55
CA GLU A 69 -6.32 17.89 -4.51
C GLU A 69 -7.44 18.79 -5.07
N SER A 70 -8.60 18.21 -5.41
CA SER A 70 -9.76 18.99 -5.88
C SER A 70 -10.28 19.95 -4.81
N ASP A 71 -10.37 19.51 -3.55
CA ASP A 71 -10.77 20.36 -2.42
C ASP A 71 -9.82 21.53 -2.18
N ASN A 72 -8.51 21.29 -2.30
CA ASN A 72 -7.49 22.33 -2.17
C ASN A 72 -7.57 23.34 -3.33
N ASN A 73 -7.84 22.89 -4.55
CA ASN A 73 -8.04 23.76 -5.70
C ASN A 73 -9.28 24.66 -5.53
N ILE A 74 -10.40 24.12 -5.01
CA ILE A 74 -11.60 24.91 -4.69
C ILE A 74 -11.30 25.97 -3.62
N LYS A 75 -10.56 25.60 -2.56
CA LYS A 75 -10.16 26.53 -1.50
C LYS A 75 -9.25 27.64 -2.03
N GLN A 76 -8.26 27.30 -2.86
CA GLN A 76 -7.38 28.30 -3.50
C GLN A 76 -8.15 29.22 -4.46
N ALA A 77 -9.08 28.68 -5.26
CA ALA A 77 -9.90 29.46 -6.17
C ALA A 77 -10.76 30.49 -5.42
N LYS A 78 -11.34 30.09 -4.28
CA LYS A 78 -12.11 31.00 -3.41
C LYS A 78 -11.21 32.12 -2.83
N GLN A 79 -10.02 31.78 -2.33
CA GLN A 79 -9.07 32.78 -1.82
C GLN A 79 -8.62 33.77 -2.90
N ARG A 80 -8.24 33.29 -4.10
CA ARG A 80 -7.81 34.15 -5.22
C ARG A 80 -8.91 35.11 -5.67
N LYS A 81 -10.19 34.71 -5.61
CA LYS A 81 -11.31 35.58 -5.93
C LYS A 81 -11.50 36.68 -4.88
N ALA A 82 -11.39 36.34 -3.60
CA ALA A 82 -11.49 37.31 -2.51
C ALA A 82 -10.37 38.35 -2.53
N THR A 83 -9.12 37.94 -2.77
CA THR A 83 -7.98 38.87 -2.85
C THR A 83 -8.08 39.80 -4.05
N LYS A 84 -8.40 39.28 -5.23
CA LYS A 84 -8.59 40.11 -6.44
C LYS A 84 -9.74 41.09 -6.30
N SER A 85 -10.84 40.69 -5.66
CA SER A 85 -11.97 41.57 -5.37
C SER A 85 -11.58 42.71 -4.43
N SER A 86 -10.78 42.42 -3.40
CA SER A 86 -10.29 43.43 -2.46
C SER A 86 -9.26 44.36 -3.09
N GLU A 87 -8.34 43.84 -3.91
CA GLU A 87 -7.34 44.63 -4.62
C GLU A 87 -7.98 45.59 -5.63
N GLU A 88 -9.03 45.15 -6.33
CA GLU A 88 -9.80 45.98 -7.26
C GLU A 88 -10.49 47.14 -6.53
N LEU A 89 -11.05 46.87 -5.35
CA LEU A 89 -11.66 47.91 -4.52
C LEU A 89 -10.61 48.92 -4.03
N MET A 90 -9.43 48.45 -3.59
CA MET A 90 -8.32 49.32 -3.20
C MET A 90 -7.82 50.20 -4.36
N ARG A 91 -7.72 49.65 -5.58
CA ARG A 91 -7.38 50.45 -6.78
C ARG A 91 -8.40 51.56 -7.04
N ARG A 92 -9.70 51.27 -6.89
CA ARG A 92 -10.77 52.27 -7.09
C ARG A 92 -10.76 53.35 -6.02
N LEU A 93 -10.52 52.99 -4.76
CA LEU A 93 -10.41 53.96 -3.67
C LEU A 93 -9.20 54.88 -3.88
N ALA A 94 -8.03 54.33 -4.20
CA ALA A 94 -6.82 55.11 -4.44
C ALA A 94 -6.96 56.09 -5.62
N MET A 95 -7.66 55.70 -6.70
CA MET A 95 -7.92 56.60 -7.82
C MET A 95 -8.98 57.67 -7.51
N LYS A 96 -9.93 57.38 -6.61
CA LYS A 96 -10.93 58.36 -6.18
C LYS A 96 -10.33 59.39 -5.22
N GLU A 97 -9.39 58.97 -4.36
CA GLU A 97 -8.65 59.85 -3.45
C GLU A 97 -7.64 60.76 -4.18
N ALA A 98 -7.20 60.40 -5.39
CA ALA A 98 -6.34 61.24 -6.23
C ALA A 98 -7.10 62.27 -7.09
N SER A 99 -8.44 62.31 -7.01
CA SER A 99 -9.31 63.15 -7.86
C SER A 99 -10.08 64.22 -7.09
N ASP A 100 -10.04 64.21 -5.76
CA ASP A 100 -10.68 65.22 -4.93
C ASP A 100 -9.57 65.97 -4.16
N ASP A 101 -9.41 67.26 -4.50
CA ASP A 101 -8.75 68.35 -3.76
C ASP A 101 -7.54 69.01 -4.44
N ASP A 102 -7.81 69.69 -5.56
CA ASP A 102 -7.06 70.90 -5.96
C ASP A 102 -7.69 72.12 -5.27
N SER A 103 -7.45 72.27 -3.97
CA SER A 103 -7.62 73.55 -3.26
C SER A 103 -6.34 73.81 -2.45
N GLN A 104 -5.58 74.84 -2.84
CA GLN A 104 -4.48 75.37 -2.04
C GLN A 104 -4.99 75.82 -0.66
N GLU A 105 -4.18 75.64 0.40
CA GLU A 105 -3.63 76.70 1.26
C GLU A 105 -2.66 76.09 2.31
N ASP A 106 -1.64 76.88 2.61
CA ASP A 106 -0.42 76.60 3.38
C ASP A 106 -0.65 76.82 4.89
N VAL A 107 -0.10 75.98 5.80
CA VAL A 107 0.31 76.36 7.18
C VAL A 107 1.06 75.24 7.94
N SER A 108 2.37 75.43 8.07
CA SER A 108 3.31 75.24 9.21
C SER A 108 2.96 74.37 10.46
N ASP A 109 3.90 73.45 10.75
CA ASP A 109 4.57 73.05 12.02
C ASP A 109 3.87 72.40 13.26
N LEU A 110 4.16 71.08 13.41
CA LEU A 110 4.69 70.31 14.59
C LEU A 110 3.86 70.20 15.92
N PRO A 111 4.10 69.24 16.87
CA PRO A 111 5.06 68.11 16.92
C PRO A 111 4.51 66.73 17.44
N ALA A 112 5.39 65.71 17.36
CA ALA A 112 5.58 64.58 18.29
C ALA A 112 4.48 63.51 18.51
N ALA A 113 4.81 62.23 18.20
CA ALA A 113 4.90 61.18 19.23
C ALA A 113 5.41 59.84 18.66
N LYS A 114 6.33 59.25 19.42
CA LYS A 114 6.95 57.93 19.23
C LYS A 114 5.90 56.81 19.32
N SER A 115 5.95 55.80 18.45
CA SER A 115 5.56 54.44 18.85
C SER A 115 6.10 53.33 17.93
N SER A 116 7.15 52.70 18.43
CA SER A 116 7.48 51.27 18.31
C SER A 116 7.24 50.54 16.97
N ARG A 117 8.33 50.40 16.22
CA ARG A 117 8.55 49.30 15.26
C ARG A 117 8.55 47.96 16.03
N LYS A 118 7.38 47.35 16.22
CA LYS A 118 7.28 45.96 16.69
C LYS A 118 7.74 45.05 15.56
N ARG A 119 9.00 44.62 15.62
CA ARG A 119 9.47 43.39 14.98
C ARG A 119 8.61 42.26 15.52
N SER A 120 7.65 41.79 14.73
CA SER A 120 6.91 40.57 15.03
C SER A 120 7.89 39.40 14.96
N ALA A 121 8.23 38.87 16.14
CA ALA A 121 9.04 37.69 16.29
C ALA A 121 8.44 36.52 15.49
N GLU A 122 9.30 35.94 14.67
CA GLU A 122 9.07 34.82 13.76
C GLU A 122 8.57 33.57 14.53
N PRO A 123 7.33 33.07 14.33
CA PRO A 123 6.88 31.81 14.94
C PRO A 123 7.35 30.57 14.14
N GLY A 124 8.14 30.77 13.07
CA GLY A 124 8.41 29.76 12.04
C GLY A 124 9.37 28.64 12.44
N ARG A 125 10.37 28.91 13.29
CA ARG A 125 11.45 27.94 13.56
C ARG A 125 11.00 26.71 14.36
N ALA A 126 10.11 26.87 15.34
CA ALA A 126 9.67 25.76 16.19
C ALA A 126 8.71 24.80 15.46
N LYS A 127 7.81 25.33 14.62
CA LYS A 127 6.91 24.50 13.79
C LYS A 127 7.67 23.73 12.72
N LYS A 128 8.70 24.34 12.12
CA LYS A 128 9.56 23.73 11.08
C LYS A 128 10.39 22.56 11.62
N LYS A 129 10.93 22.67 12.85
CA LYS A 129 11.67 21.58 13.52
C LYS A 129 10.80 20.35 13.79
N ARG A 130 9.57 20.53 14.29
CA ARG A 130 8.63 19.42 14.55
C ARG A 130 8.16 18.71 13.27
N THR A 131 8.05 19.44 12.14
CA THR A 131 7.70 18.83 10.85
C THR A 131 8.85 18.04 10.25
N GLU A 132 10.09 18.53 10.40
CA GLU A 132 11.29 17.84 9.94
C GLU A 132 11.53 16.52 10.69
N GLU A 133 11.34 16.54 12.02
CA GLU A 133 11.50 15.36 12.87
C GLU A 133 10.47 14.27 12.56
N LYS A 134 9.21 14.67 12.30
CA LYS A 134 8.17 13.74 11.88
C LYS A 134 8.48 13.10 10.53
N ARG A 135 8.97 13.87 9.55
CA ARG A 135 9.39 13.33 8.24
C ARG A 135 10.53 12.33 8.36
N ARG A 136 11.49 12.58 9.25
CA ARG A 136 12.60 11.63 9.51
C ARG A 136 12.10 10.34 10.13
N TYR A 137 11.21 10.42 11.12
CA TYR A 137 10.60 9.24 11.72
C TYR A 137 9.82 8.41 10.69
N ASP A 138 9.00 9.07 9.85
CA ASP A 138 8.23 8.39 8.81
C ASP A 138 9.14 7.74 7.75
N ALA A 139 10.26 8.39 7.40
CA ALA A 139 11.27 7.84 6.50
C ALA A 139 11.99 6.62 7.10
N ASP A 140 12.39 6.70 8.37
CA ASP A 140 13.04 5.60 9.08
C ASP A 140 12.10 4.40 9.27
N GLU A 141 10.81 4.66 9.51
CA GLU A 141 9.79 3.61 9.60
C GLU A 141 9.54 2.96 8.23
N ALA A 142 9.49 3.76 7.16
CA ALA A 142 9.40 3.25 5.79
C ALA A 142 10.62 2.38 5.41
N GLU A 143 11.82 2.78 5.81
CA GLU A 143 13.04 2.00 5.56
C GLU A 143 13.03 0.67 6.33
N LYS A 144 12.62 0.67 7.61
CA LYS A 144 12.44 -0.58 8.38
C LYS A 144 11.48 -1.54 7.71
N ARG A 145 10.38 -1.04 7.13
CA ARG A 145 9.41 -1.85 6.39
C ARG A 145 10.02 -2.44 5.11
N ARG A 146 10.75 -1.64 4.33
CA ARG A 146 11.47 -2.11 3.12
C ARG A 146 12.47 -3.22 3.46
N GLN A 147 13.27 -3.04 4.51
CA GLN A 147 14.26 -4.04 4.96
C GLN A 147 13.58 -5.35 5.38
N TYR A 148 12.45 -5.27 6.07
CA TYR A 148 11.69 -6.46 6.47
C TYR A 148 11.12 -7.21 5.27
N GLU A 149 10.59 -6.48 4.29
CA GLU A 149 10.06 -7.05 3.06
C GLU A 149 11.15 -7.72 2.22
N LEU A 150 12.30 -7.05 2.08
CA LEU A 150 13.48 -7.59 1.38
C LEU A 150 13.96 -8.90 2.03
N LYS A 151 13.95 -8.97 3.37
CA LYS A 151 14.31 -10.17 4.12
C LYS A 151 13.32 -11.31 3.91
N LEU A 152 12.02 -11.01 3.83
CA LEU A 152 10.99 -11.99 3.50
C LEU A 152 11.14 -12.52 2.08
N GLU A 153 11.45 -11.64 1.12
CA GLU A 153 11.66 -12.01 -0.27
C GLU A 153 12.91 -12.88 -0.43
N GLY A 154 14.01 -12.55 0.24
CA GLY A 154 15.21 -13.39 0.28
C GLY A 154 14.92 -14.80 0.82
N ARG A 155 14.09 -14.92 1.86
CA ARG A 155 13.65 -16.24 2.38
C ARG A 155 12.80 -17.00 1.37
N ARG A 156 11.88 -16.33 0.66
CA ARG A 156 11.07 -16.95 -0.39
C ARG A 156 11.93 -17.44 -1.54
N LYS A 157 12.88 -16.62 -2.00
CA LYS A 157 13.80 -16.97 -3.08
C LYS A 157 14.65 -18.20 -2.70
N LYS A 158 15.23 -18.22 -1.50
CA LYS A 158 15.99 -19.37 -1.00
C LYS A 158 15.17 -20.65 -0.95
N ALA A 159 13.94 -20.59 -0.42
CA ALA A 159 13.05 -21.75 -0.38
C ALA A 159 12.70 -22.25 -1.79
N ASN A 160 12.58 -21.33 -2.75
CA ASN A 160 12.30 -21.68 -4.14
C ASN A 160 13.51 -22.33 -4.82
N GLU A 161 14.72 -21.81 -4.61
CA GLU A 161 15.97 -22.41 -5.08
C GLU A 161 16.19 -23.82 -4.50
N GLU A 162 15.90 -24.04 -3.21
CA GLU A 162 15.97 -25.37 -2.58
C GLU A 162 14.92 -26.33 -3.16
N ARG A 163 13.70 -25.85 -3.44
CA ARG A 163 12.66 -26.62 -4.11
C ARG A 163 13.10 -27.02 -5.53
N GLU A 164 13.68 -26.09 -6.28
CA GLU A 164 14.16 -26.33 -7.64
C GLU A 164 15.32 -27.31 -7.67
N LYS A 165 16.29 -27.19 -6.75
CA LYS A 165 17.36 -28.19 -6.58
C LYS A 165 16.81 -29.59 -6.32
N ARG A 166 15.85 -29.72 -5.42
CA ARG A 166 15.20 -31.03 -5.13
C ARG A 166 14.49 -31.60 -6.36
N MET A 167 13.81 -30.74 -7.12
CA MET A 167 13.14 -31.15 -8.36
C MET A 167 14.16 -31.61 -9.40
N PHE A 168 15.27 -30.89 -9.54
CA PHE A 168 16.33 -31.24 -10.48
C PHE A 168 17.00 -32.56 -10.11
N GLU A 169 17.34 -32.77 -8.83
CA GLU A 169 17.87 -34.05 -8.34
C GLU A 169 16.86 -35.20 -8.52
N PHE A 170 15.57 -34.94 -8.30
CA PHE A 170 14.52 -35.94 -8.54
C PHE A 170 14.44 -36.34 -10.02
N ILE A 171 14.48 -35.37 -10.94
CA ILE A 171 14.46 -35.63 -12.39
C ILE A 171 15.72 -36.41 -12.79
N ARG A 172 16.89 -35.97 -12.31
CA ARG A 172 18.18 -36.63 -12.57
C ARG A 172 18.18 -38.08 -12.09
N THR A 173 17.77 -38.34 -10.86
CA THR A 173 17.71 -39.70 -10.29
C THR A 173 16.70 -40.59 -11.03
N THR A 174 15.54 -40.05 -11.42
CA THR A 174 14.53 -40.79 -12.18
C THR A 174 15.02 -41.15 -13.59
N LEU A 175 15.75 -40.25 -14.27
CA LEU A 175 16.34 -40.50 -15.58
C LEU A 175 17.45 -41.56 -15.52
N ILE A 176 18.33 -41.49 -14.52
CA ILE A 176 19.41 -42.49 -14.32
C ILE A 176 18.82 -43.88 -14.05
N GLN A 177 17.76 -44.00 -13.25
CA GLN A 177 17.09 -45.29 -13.01
C GLN A 177 16.42 -45.88 -14.25
N LYS A 178 15.94 -45.05 -15.18
CA LYS A 178 15.37 -45.52 -16.45
C LYS A 178 16.45 -46.06 -17.39
N ASN A 179 17.59 -45.38 -17.47
CA ASN A 179 18.69 -45.77 -18.35
C ASN A 179 19.53 -46.94 -17.83
N SER A 180 19.36 -47.35 -16.56
CA SER A 180 20.06 -48.50 -15.96
C SER A 180 19.23 -49.80 -16.00
N LYS A 181 18.03 -49.77 -16.59
CA LYS A 181 17.11 -50.91 -16.71
C LYS A 181 16.91 -51.41 -18.16
N GLU A 182 17.63 -50.82 -19.11
CA GLU A 182 17.90 -51.40 -20.44
C GLU A 182 19.26 -52.10 -20.41
#